data_AF-A0A1J7IXP2-F1
#
_entry.id   AF-A0A1J7IXP2-F1
#
_cell.length_a   1.000
_cell.length_b   1.000
_cell.length_c   1.000
_cell.angle_alpha   90.00
_cell.angle_beta   90.00
_cell.angle_gamma   90.00
#
_symmetry.space_group_name_H-M   'P 1'
#
loop_
_entity.id
_entity.type
_entity.pdbx_description
1 polymer ?
#
loop_
_entity_poly.entity_id
_entity_poly.type
_entity_poly.pdbx_seq_one_letter_code
_entity_poly.pdbx_strand_id
1 'polypeptide(L)' 'MNAVVLTDVLKVAVRPKVDDETGIAKHAEIARVIKIIMEAEKGVPIRERINDTSQHSSSTRTLSNLPQKWQNI' A
#
# COMPACT_ATOMS: atom_id res chain seq x y z
N MET A 1 -11.18 0.35 -5.31
CA MET A 1 -11.09 -0.61 -4.19
C MET A 1 -9.66 -0.68 -3.63
N ASN A 2 -8.64 -0.97 -4.45
CA ASN A 2 -7.26 -1.12 -3.98
C ASN A 2 -6.73 0.08 -3.18
N ALA A 3 -7.01 1.31 -3.62
CA ALA A 3 -6.59 2.52 -2.90
C ALA A 3 -7.16 2.58 -1.48
N VAL A 4 -8.44 2.23 -1.30
CA VAL A 4 -9.12 2.21 0.02
C VAL A 4 -8.49 1.17 0.94
N VAL A 5 -8.15 -0.02 0.41
CA VAL A 5 -7.49 -1.06 1.20
C VAL A 5 -6.09 -0.61 1.65
N LEU A 6 -5.33 0.03 0.76
CA LEU A 6 -3.98 0.50 1.07
C LEU A 6 -3.97 1.67 2.07
N THR A 7 -4.97 2.54 2.04
CA THR A 7 -5.07 3.68 2.98
C THR A 7 -5.73 3.30 4.30
N ASP A 8 -6.85 2.58 4.27
CA ASP A 8 -7.73 2.46 5.44
C ASP A 8 -7.45 1.18 6.23
N VAL A 9 -7.12 0.10 5.54
CA VAL A 9 -6.86 -1.21 6.14
C VAL A 9 -5.38 -1.36 6.46
N LEU A 10 -4.52 -1.23 5.44
CA LEU A 10 -3.08 -1.46 5.58
C LEU A 10 -2.33 -0.21 6.08
N LYS A 11 -2.92 0.98 5.95
CA LYS A 11 -2.35 2.26 6.40
C LYS A 11 -0.89 2.45 5.93
N VAL A 12 -0.64 2.05 4.68
CA VAL A 12 0.65 2.13 3.96
C VAL A 12 0.64 3.17 2.84
N ALA A 13 -0.47 3.87 2.64
CA ALA A 13 -0.61 4.88 1.60
C ALA A 13 -1.34 6.11 2.11
N VAL A 14 -1.09 7.25 1.46
CA VAL A 14 -1.83 8.50 1.67
C VAL A 14 -2.58 8.81 0.38
N ARG A 15 -3.89 9.04 0.49
CA ARG A 15 -4.74 9.39 -0.65
C ARG A 15 -5.05 10.89 -0.63
N PRO A 16 -4.75 11.64 -1.71
CA PRO A 16 -5.16 13.04 -1.82
C PRO A 16 -6.68 13.13 -1.92
N LYS A 17 -7.24 14.15 -1.29
CA LYS A 17 -8.64 14.54 -1.46
C LYS A 17 -8.82 15.19 -2.83
N VAL A 18 -9.85 14.75 -3.54
CA VAL A 18 -10.26 15.39 -4.79
C VAL A 18 -11.39 16.37 -4.50
N ASP A 19 -11.49 17.38 -5.35
CA ASP A 19 -12.64 18.27 -5.36
C ASP A 19 -13.87 17.49 -5.85
N ASP A 20 -15.00 17.58 -5.14
CA ASP A 20 -16.19 16.77 -5.42
C ASP A 20 -16.91 17.19 -6.71
N GLU A 21 -16.71 18.43 -7.16
CA GLU A 21 -17.34 18.97 -8.37
C GLU A 21 -16.53 18.67 -9.62
N THR A 22 -15.20 18.84 -9.55
CA THR A 22 -14.31 18.66 -10.70
C THR A 22 -13.63 17.29 -10.75
N GLY A 23 -13.60 16.57 -9.63
CA GLY A 23 -12.86 15.31 -9.49
C GLY A 23 -11.33 15.49 -9.51
N ILE A 24 -10.83 16.72 -9.53
CA ILE A 24 -9.41 17.04 -9.68
C ILE A 24 -8.78 17.31 -8.30
N ALA A 25 -7.62 16.71 -8.05
CA ALA A 25 -6.81 17.05 -6.88
C ALA A 25 -6.13 18.41 -7.08
N LYS A 26 -6.41 19.37 -6.21
CA LYS A 26 -5.80 20.70 -6.27
C LYS A 26 -4.31 20.62 -5.90
N HIS A 27 -3.51 21.51 -6.46
CA HIS A 27 -2.06 21.59 -6.21
C HIS A 27 -1.71 21.61 -4.71
N ALA A 28 -2.47 22.36 -3.90
CA ALA A 28 -2.28 22.43 -2.46
C ALA A 28 -2.40 21.04 -1.78
N GLU A 29 -3.32 20.21 -2.24
CA GLU A 29 -3.51 18.87 -1.70
C GLU A 29 -2.36 17.93 -2.11
N ILE A 30 -1.90 18.04 -3.35
CA ILE A 30 -0.75 17.27 -3.85
C ILE A 30 0.50 17.61 -3.03
N ALA A 31 0.79 18.89 -2.82
CA ALA A 31 1.91 19.34 -2.01
C ALA A 31 1.81 18.85 -0.56
N ARG A 32 0.61 18.85 0.02
CA ARG A 32 0.35 18.33 1.37
C ARG A 32 0.66 16.83 1.47
N VAL A 33 0.20 16.02 0.51
CA VAL A 33 0.44 14.58 0.51
C VAL A 33 1.92 14.25 0.33
N ILE A 34 2.60 14.95 -0.59
CA ILE A 34 4.05 14.79 -0.78
C ILE A 34 4.80 15.12 0.52
N LYS A 35 4.43 16.23 1.18
CA LYS A 35 5.04 16.63 2.45
C LYS A 35 4.82 15.58 3.54
N ILE A 36 3.62 15.02 3.68
CA ILE A 36 3.32 13.95 4.65
C ILE A 36 4.17 12.69 4.41
N ILE A 37 4.40 12.33 3.14
CA ILE A 37 5.20 11.16 2.78
C ILE A 37 6.69 11.42 3.03
N MET A 38 7.17 12.63 2.75
CA MET A 38 8.58 13.00 2.86
C MET A 38 9.00 13.39 4.29
N GLU A 39 8.07 13.90 5.10
CA GLU A 39 8.32 14.24 6.50
C GLU A 39 8.34 12.98 7.37
N ALA A 40 9.41 12.86 8.16
CA ALA A 40 9.71 11.65 8.92
C ALA A 40 8.60 11.24 9.91
N GLU A 41 7.88 12.19 10.50
CA GLU A 41 6.89 11.91 11.55
C GLU A 41 5.71 11.04 11.07
N LYS A 42 5.31 11.18 9.80
CA LYS A 42 4.21 10.39 9.20
C LYS A 42 4.69 9.46 8.08
N GLY A 43 5.82 9.76 7.44
CA GLY A 43 6.42 8.94 6.39
C GLY A 43 7.17 7.71 6.89
N VAL A 44 7.84 7.79 8.05
CA VAL A 44 8.58 6.66 8.65
C VAL A 44 7.67 5.45 8.94
N PRO A 45 6.53 5.59 9.65
CA PRO A 45 5.66 4.45 9.94
C PRO A 45 5.01 3.85 8.69
N ILE A 46 4.82 4.65 7.63
CA ILE A 46 4.35 4.14 6.34
C ILE A 46 5.43 3.28 5.68
N ARG A 47 6.67 3.77 5.67
CA ARG A 47 7.82 3.07 5.08
C ARG A 47 8.15 1.77 5.81
N GLU A 48 8.07 1.77 7.13
CA GLU A 48 8.28 0.56 7.96
C GLU A 48 7.24 -0.52 7.64
N ARG A 49 5.95 -0.18 7.60
CA ARG A 49 4.88 -1.14 7.27
C ARG A 49 5.00 -1.72 5.86
N ILE A 50 5.43 -0.92 4.89
CA ILE A 50 5.71 -1.41 3.53
C ILE A 50 6.86 -2.43 3.57
N ASN A 51 7.91 -2.14 4.34
CA ASN A 51 9.06 -3.03 4.47
C ASN A 51 8.71 -4.34 5.19
N ASP A 52 7.80 -4.29 6.17
CA ASP A 52 7.31 -5.50 6.85
C ASP A 52 6.48 -6.38 5.90
N THR A 53 5.70 -5.76 5.01
CA THR A 53 4.85 -6.47 4.04
C THR A 53 5.68 -7.09 2.92
N SER A 54 6.85 -6.53 2.57
CA SER A 54 7.71 -7.03 1.49
C SER A 54 8.52 -8.28 1.89
N GLN A 55 8.62 -8.61 3.17
CA GLN A 55 9.43 -9.73 3.68
C GLN A 55 8.78 -11.13 3.56
N HIS A 56 7.68 -11.29 2.84
CA HIS A 56 7.01 -12.59 2.76
C HIS A 56 7.63 -13.54 1.72
N SER A 57 8.58 -14.33 2.19
CA SER A 57 9.05 -15.60 1.61
C SER A 57 7.98 -16.72 1.60
N SER A 58 6.75 -16.42 2.01
CA SER A 58 5.63 -17.36 2.14
C SER A 58 5.02 -17.76 0.78
N SER A 59 4.98 -16.84 -0.18
CA SER A 59 4.41 -17.10 -1.51
C SER A 59 5.18 -18.17 -2.28
N THR A 60 6.50 -18.17 -2.18
CA THR A 60 7.37 -19.17 -2.81
C THR A 60 7.14 -20.57 -2.23
N ARG A 61 6.94 -20.70 -0.91
CA ARG A 61 6.62 -22.00 -0.27
C ARG A 61 5.23 -22.51 -0.64
N THR A 62 4.25 -21.60 -0.74
CA THR A 62 2.88 -22.00 -1.11
C THR A 62 2.83 -22.47 -2.56
N LEU A 63 3.54 -21.79 -3.46
CA LEU A 63 3.64 -22.18 -4.87
C LEU A 63 4.44 -23.48 -5.07
N SER A 64 5.53 -23.71 -4.33
CA SER A 64 6.31 -24.96 -4.43
C SER A 64 5.53 -26.20 -4.00
N ASN A 65 4.51 -26.04 -3.15
CA ASN A 65 3.71 -27.14 -2.62
C ASN A 65 2.52 -27.51 -3.52
N LEU A 66 2.19 -26.70 -4.53
CA LEU A 66 1.10 -26.99 -5.47
C LEU A 66 1.40 -28.19 -6.38
N PRO A 67 2.59 -28.31 -7.02
CA PRO A 67 2.93 -29.47 -7.84
C PRO A 67 2.86 -30.80 -7.08
N GLN A 68 3.29 -30.82 -5.81
CA GLN A 68 3.23 -32.02 -4.96
C GLN A 68 1.80 -32.48 -4.67
N LYS A 69 0.84 -31.54 -4.54
CA LYS A 69 -0.57 -31.90 -4.35
C LYS A 69 -1.22 -32.42 -5.63
N TRP A 70 -0.76 -31.95 -6.78
CA TRP A 70 -1.31 -32.34 -8.09
C TRP A 70 -0.75 -33.68 -8.56
N GLN A 71 0.38 -34.14 -8.02
CA GLN A 71 0.93 -35.48 -8.26
C GLN A 71 0.22 -36.60 -7.47
N ASN A 72 -0.58 -36.25 -6.46
CA ASN A 72 -1.34 -37.19 -5.62
C ASN A 72 -2.83 -37.28 -6.03
N ILE A 73 -3.18 -36.80 -7.22
CA ILE A 73 -4.50 -36.92 -7.87
C ILE A 73 -4.32 -37.83 -9.09
#